data_AF-A0A1Q7AJI9-F1
#
_entry.id   AF-A0A1Q7AJI9-F1
#
_cell.length_a   1.000
_cell.length_b   1.000
_cell.length_c   1.000
_cell.angle_alpha   90.00
_cell.angle_beta   90.00
_cell.angle_gamma   90.00
#
_symmetry.space_group_name_H-M   'P 1'
#
loop_
_entity.id
_entity.type
_entity.pdbx_description
1 polymer ?
#
loop_
_entity_poly.entity_id
_entity_poly.type
_entity_poly.pdbx_seq_one_letter_code
_entity_poly.pdbx_strand_id
1 'polypeptide(L)'
;MCGICGELRFDGQPVPAGGLIAMRDRLLHRGPDSDGVYTSPSGHAGFGFRRLRIIDLTVNASQPMANEDGTVQLVFNGEIYNFRELRDRLVARGHRFRSRSDTETIVHLYEDKGPECITDLDGMFAIAIWDDNLQRLTLARDRAGKKPLFCYRSDRMFAFASEMKSFFGRSDAPLEIDPEAIPYYFIHGYVPNPATFYKRVFQIEPGSYMTIDAVGRSASRRYWQIEFPAADEVPRIDRAAAIAGVRERVAAAVERRLVSDVPLGAFLSGGIDSTIVVGLMSRAMAEPVKTFSIGFEGDAAYDETAFARQVAHRFRTDHTEFRVSPAAIDLIDTLIWHHDGPFGDSSAVPTYIVSKLTRQKVTVVLTGDGGDELFAGYSRLRDPAALRAADDVECDIFRRLGGAAASGFHLGGETRRQASLHRAGAAADGRALDAQPSAARELHLVPARRSPGEDGSVHHGELARGAITVSGSRAHRVRDRAARHDEARWAPDENDSA
;
A
#
# COMPACT_ATOMS: atom_id res chain seq x y z
N MET A 1 9.92 6.27 -6.29
CA MET A 1 8.65 5.84 -6.94
C MET A 1 7.84 7.08 -7.24
N CYS A 2 6.94 7.15 -8.21
CA CYS A 2 6.20 8.41 -8.42
C CYS A 2 5.33 8.82 -7.21
N GLY A 3 4.97 10.10 -7.16
CA GLY A 3 3.98 10.66 -6.23
C GLY A 3 2.84 11.29 -7.01
N ILE A 4 1.60 10.91 -6.68
CA ILE A 4 0.39 11.50 -7.25
C ILE A 4 -0.36 12.27 -6.18
N CYS A 5 -1.00 13.36 -6.56
CA CYS A 5 -1.99 14.04 -5.74
C CYS A 5 -3.02 14.76 -6.61
N GLY A 6 -4.14 15.16 -6.01
CA GLY A 6 -5.12 15.97 -6.71
C GLY A 6 -6.36 16.21 -5.88
N GLU A 7 -7.27 16.97 -6.45
CA GLU A 7 -8.53 17.30 -5.81
C GLU A 7 -9.67 17.53 -6.82
N LEU A 8 -10.88 17.41 -6.30
CA LEU A 8 -12.16 17.67 -6.95
C LEU A 8 -12.99 18.58 -6.03
N ARG A 9 -13.46 19.71 -6.56
CA ARG A 9 -14.27 20.71 -5.84
C ARG A 9 -15.76 20.48 -6.08
N PHE A 10 -16.55 20.63 -5.02
CA PHE A 10 -18.01 20.48 -5.03
C PHE A 10 -18.75 21.81 -4.81
N ASP A 11 -18.03 22.85 -4.43
CA ASP A 11 -18.57 24.16 -4.05
C ASP A 11 -18.58 25.18 -5.19
N GLY A 12 -18.32 24.73 -6.42
CA GLY A 12 -18.26 25.56 -7.62
C GLY A 12 -17.04 26.49 -7.68
N GLN A 13 -16.12 26.42 -6.72
CA GLN A 13 -14.85 27.13 -6.80
C GLN A 13 -13.85 26.33 -7.65
N PRO A 14 -13.00 27.00 -8.44
CA PRO A 14 -11.95 26.32 -9.17
C PRO A 14 -10.88 25.79 -8.20
N VAL A 15 -10.21 24.70 -8.58
CA VAL A 15 -9.05 24.18 -7.87
C VAL A 15 -7.95 25.24 -7.80
N PRO A 16 -7.50 25.66 -6.59
CA PRO A 16 -6.44 26.64 -6.45
C PRO A 16 -5.08 26.02 -6.81
N ALA A 17 -4.47 26.51 -7.90
CA ALA A 17 -3.17 26.04 -8.38
C ALA A 17 -2.08 26.04 -7.30
N GLY A 18 -2.03 27.07 -6.44
CA GLY A 18 -1.07 27.16 -5.35
C GLY A 18 -1.22 26.04 -4.31
N GLY A 19 -2.46 25.67 -3.97
CA GLY A 19 -2.73 24.55 -3.06
C GLY A 19 -2.32 23.21 -3.67
N LEU A 20 -2.60 23.00 -4.95
CA LEU A 20 -2.23 21.80 -5.69
C LEU A 20 -0.70 21.63 -5.79
N ILE A 21 0.03 22.72 -6.08
CA ILE A 21 1.51 22.74 -6.08
C ILE A 21 2.05 22.42 -4.68
N ALA A 22 1.47 23.00 -3.63
CA ALA A 22 1.89 22.74 -2.25
C ALA A 22 1.66 21.27 -1.83
N MET A 23 0.61 20.62 -2.32
CA MET A 23 0.40 19.17 -2.13
C MET A 23 1.49 18.36 -2.85
N ARG A 24 1.70 18.66 -4.14
CA ARG A 24 2.67 17.97 -5.01
C ARG A 24 4.10 18.06 -4.49
N ASP A 25 4.52 19.21 -4.00
CA ASP A 25 5.91 19.47 -3.62
C ASP A 25 6.33 18.71 -2.36
N ARG A 26 5.38 18.27 -1.54
CA ARG A 26 5.62 17.37 -0.40
C ARG A 26 5.93 15.93 -0.80
N LEU A 27 5.75 15.59 -2.08
CA LEU A 27 6.03 14.27 -2.64
C LEU A 27 7.36 14.21 -3.41
N LEU A 28 8.22 15.23 -3.29
CA LEU A 28 9.48 15.31 -4.02
C LEU A 28 10.39 14.09 -3.81
N HIS A 29 10.47 13.56 -2.58
CA HIS A 29 11.28 12.37 -2.25
C HIS A 29 10.82 11.12 -3.00
N ARG A 30 9.54 11.05 -3.40
CA ARG A 30 9.03 9.97 -4.22
C ARG A 30 9.58 10.10 -5.64
N GLY A 31 9.27 11.25 -6.29
CA GLY A 31 9.58 11.51 -7.68
C GLY A 31 10.43 12.77 -7.90
N PRO A 32 11.77 12.65 -7.80
CA PRO A 32 12.68 13.79 -7.87
C PRO A 32 13.00 14.27 -9.29
N ASP A 33 12.65 13.51 -10.34
CA ASP A 33 13.19 13.73 -11.69
C ASP A 33 12.42 14.77 -12.51
N SER A 34 11.11 14.92 -12.25
CA SER A 34 10.29 15.98 -12.83
C SER A 34 8.96 16.13 -12.10
N ASP A 35 8.24 17.19 -12.42
CA ASP A 35 6.89 17.44 -11.93
C ASP A 35 5.92 17.84 -13.04
N GLY A 36 4.64 17.83 -12.70
CA GLY A 36 3.57 18.31 -13.55
C GLY A 36 2.36 18.74 -12.71
N VAL A 37 1.56 19.63 -13.29
CA VAL A 37 0.25 20.02 -12.76
C VAL A 37 -0.76 20.09 -13.90
N TYR A 38 -2.00 19.79 -13.59
CA TYR A 38 -3.14 19.92 -14.48
C TYR A 38 -4.31 20.51 -13.72
N THR A 39 -5.04 21.41 -14.38
CA THR A 39 -6.35 21.87 -13.93
C THR A 39 -7.31 21.69 -15.10
N SER A 40 -8.45 21.06 -14.82
CA SER A 40 -9.50 20.86 -15.81
C SER A 40 -10.02 22.17 -16.40
N PRO A 41 -10.47 22.20 -17.66
CA PRO A 41 -11.10 23.38 -18.25
C PRO A 41 -12.30 23.89 -17.43
N SER A 42 -13.07 22.99 -16.82
CA SER A 42 -14.17 23.35 -15.90
C SER A 42 -13.70 23.91 -14.56
N GLY A 43 -12.42 23.71 -14.22
CA GLY A 43 -11.83 24.10 -12.94
C GLY A 43 -12.18 23.16 -11.78
N HIS A 44 -13.05 22.16 -11.97
CA HIS A 44 -13.53 21.29 -10.89
C HIS A 44 -12.45 20.34 -10.38
N ALA A 45 -11.62 19.80 -11.28
CA ALA A 45 -10.57 18.85 -10.95
C ALA A 45 -9.18 19.42 -11.21
N GLY A 46 -8.20 19.00 -10.41
CA GLY A 46 -6.79 19.28 -10.67
C GLY A 46 -5.87 18.22 -10.09
N PHE A 47 -4.79 17.91 -10.82
CA PHE A 47 -3.81 16.88 -10.50
C PHE A 47 -2.40 17.45 -10.38
N GLY A 48 -1.64 16.91 -9.43
CA GLY A 48 -0.22 17.17 -9.25
C GLY A 48 0.56 15.86 -9.32
N PHE A 49 1.75 15.93 -9.90
CA PHE A 49 2.60 14.76 -10.12
C PHE A 49 4.06 15.03 -9.80
N ARG A 50 4.72 14.03 -9.21
CA ARG A 50 6.17 13.93 -9.01
C ARG A 50 6.66 12.63 -9.64
N ARG A 51 7.58 12.73 -10.59
CA ARG A 51 8.04 11.61 -11.41
C ARG A 51 9.35 11.04 -10.91
N LEU A 52 9.40 9.72 -10.75
CA LEU A 52 10.64 8.95 -10.84
C LEU A 52 10.62 8.26 -12.21
N ARG A 53 11.57 8.56 -13.09
CA ARG A 53 11.63 8.05 -14.46
C ARG A 53 12.22 6.64 -14.44
N ILE A 54 11.39 5.63 -14.71
CA ILE A 54 11.78 4.21 -14.76
C ILE A 54 11.60 3.63 -16.16
N ILE A 55 10.41 3.81 -16.75
CA ILE A 55 10.08 3.39 -18.13
C ILE A 55 9.79 4.64 -18.95
N ASP A 56 10.36 4.69 -20.16
CA ASP A 56 10.34 5.81 -21.10
C ASP A 56 10.86 7.11 -20.46
N LEU A 57 12.17 7.32 -20.49
CA LEU A 57 12.82 8.46 -19.81
C LEU A 57 12.54 9.82 -20.49
N THR A 58 11.81 9.82 -21.60
CA THR A 58 11.52 11.03 -22.38
C THR A 58 10.41 11.86 -21.76
N VAL A 59 10.22 13.07 -22.30
CA VAL A 59 9.12 13.97 -21.92
C VAL A 59 7.76 13.45 -22.36
N ASN A 60 7.70 12.53 -23.33
CA ASN A 60 6.43 12.00 -23.84
C ASN A 60 5.68 11.15 -22.79
N ALA A 61 6.42 10.61 -21.82
CA ALA A 61 5.87 9.87 -20.69
C ALA A 61 5.66 10.74 -19.43
N SER A 62 5.64 12.08 -19.58
CA SER A 62 5.32 12.99 -18.48
C SER A 62 3.86 12.87 -18.06
N GLN A 63 3.59 13.13 -16.78
CA GLN A 63 2.24 13.18 -16.24
C GLN A 63 2.01 14.52 -15.51
N PRO A 64 0.76 15.01 -15.38
CA PRO A 64 -0.50 14.41 -15.82
C PRO A 64 -0.57 14.12 -17.33
N MET A 65 -1.00 12.92 -17.70
CA MET A 65 -0.97 12.43 -19.07
C MET A 65 -2.37 12.42 -19.66
N ALA A 66 -2.51 13.11 -20.80
CA ALA A 66 -3.78 13.24 -21.50
C ALA A 66 -3.93 12.18 -22.60
N ASN A 67 -5.16 11.87 -22.97
CA ASN A 67 -5.47 11.23 -24.26
C ASN A 67 -5.27 12.20 -25.43
N GLU A 68 -5.59 11.79 -26.66
CA GLU A 68 -5.32 12.55 -27.88
C GLU A 68 -6.05 13.90 -27.95
N ASP A 69 -7.28 13.97 -27.40
CA ASP A 69 -8.11 15.18 -27.43
C ASP A 69 -8.09 15.98 -26.11
N GLY A 70 -7.42 15.47 -25.09
CA GLY A 70 -7.26 16.13 -23.79
C GLY A 70 -8.46 16.02 -22.85
N THR A 71 -9.51 15.27 -23.23
CA THR A 71 -10.73 15.10 -22.41
C THR A 71 -10.55 14.12 -21.25
N VAL A 72 -9.59 13.20 -21.35
CA VAL A 72 -9.22 12.26 -20.29
C VAL A 72 -7.82 12.58 -19.81
N GLN A 73 -7.66 12.68 -18.49
CA GLN A 73 -6.39 12.98 -17.84
C GLN A 73 -6.04 11.98 -16.76
N LEU A 74 -4.78 11.55 -16.70
CA LEU A 74 -4.30 10.52 -15.80
C LEU A 74 -3.11 11.01 -14.96
N VAL A 75 -3.11 10.67 -13.68
CA VAL A 75 -1.88 10.51 -12.88
C VAL A 75 -1.81 9.09 -12.31
N PHE A 76 -0.59 8.55 -12.30
CA PHE A 76 -0.31 7.15 -12.06
C PHE A 76 1.02 7.00 -11.32
N ASN A 77 0.98 6.35 -10.15
CA ASN A 77 2.17 5.85 -9.45
C ASN A 77 2.12 4.33 -9.45
N GLY A 78 2.97 3.71 -10.27
CA GLY A 78 2.96 2.27 -10.41
C GLY A 78 3.84 1.76 -11.54
N GLU A 79 3.67 0.48 -11.83
CA GLU A 79 4.16 -0.21 -13.02
C GLU A 79 3.08 -1.20 -13.47
N ILE A 80 2.72 -1.17 -14.76
CA ILE A 80 1.82 -2.17 -15.38
C ILE A 80 2.68 -3.16 -16.18
N TYR A 81 2.80 -4.39 -15.69
CA TYR A 81 3.68 -5.40 -16.26
C TYR A 81 3.19 -5.95 -17.61
N ASN A 82 1.87 -5.97 -17.85
CA ASN A 82 1.28 -6.45 -19.11
C ASN A 82 1.00 -5.31 -20.12
N PHE A 83 1.60 -4.13 -19.95
CA PHE A 83 1.28 -2.96 -20.77
C PHE A 83 1.58 -3.15 -22.27
N ARG A 84 2.62 -3.91 -22.63
CA ARG A 84 2.97 -4.15 -24.05
C ARG A 84 1.86 -4.91 -24.78
N GLU A 85 1.34 -5.96 -24.14
CA GLU A 85 0.24 -6.78 -24.68
C GLU A 85 -1.08 -5.99 -24.79
N LEU A 86 -1.33 -5.09 -23.84
CA LEU A 86 -2.49 -4.19 -23.87
C LEU A 86 -2.33 -3.13 -24.96
N ARG A 87 -1.14 -2.54 -25.09
CA ARG A 87 -0.80 -1.57 -26.13
C ARG A 87 -1.00 -2.16 -27.53
N ASP A 88 -0.51 -3.37 -27.78
CA ASP A 88 -0.67 -4.02 -29.10
C ASP A 88 -2.14 -4.20 -29.47
N ARG A 89 -2.98 -4.58 -28.49
CA ARG A 89 -4.44 -4.66 -28.66
C ARG A 89 -5.09 -3.30 -28.95
N LEU A 90 -4.67 -2.25 -28.25
CA LEU A 90 -5.18 -0.89 -28.43
C LEU A 90 -4.75 -0.30 -29.79
N VAL A 91 -3.51 -0.51 -30.22
CA VAL A 91 -3.04 -0.10 -31.56
C VAL A 91 -3.85 -0.81 -32.65
N ALA A 92 -4.14 -2.10 -32.50
CA ALA A 92 -4.99 -2.83 -33.44
C ALA A 92 -6.43 -2.29 -33.51
N ARG A 93 -6.90 -1.60 -32.47
CA ARG A 93 -8.18 -0.90 -32.42
C ARG A 93 -8.13 0.55 -32.92
N GLY A 94 -6.95 1.06 -33.26
CA GLY A 94 -6.77 2.38 -33.86
C GLY A 94 -6.24 3.48 -32.93
N HIS A 95 -5.94 3.17 -31.66
CA HIS A 95 -5.34 4.15 -30.73
C HIS A 95 -3.93 4.56 -31.18
N ARG A 96 -3.57 5.83 -30.95
CA ARG A 96 -2.30 6.41 -31.40
C ARG A 96 -1.41 6.81 -30.23
N PHE A 97 -0.39 6.00 -29.98
CA PHE A 97 0.56 6.22 -28.90
C PHE A 97 1.66 7.22 -29.28
N ARG A 98 1.98 8.16 -28.38
CA ARG A 98 3.12 9.10 -28.45
C ARG A 98 4.29 8.72 -27.54
N SER A 99 4.08 7.81 -26.60
CA SER A 99 5.07 7.31 -25.65
C SER A 99 5.18 5.78 -25.73
N ARG A 100 6.19 5.26 -25.02
CA ARG A 100 6.39 3.83 -24.77
C ARG A 100 6.14 3.49 -23.30
N SER A 101 5.62 4.43 -22.51
CA SER A 101 5.28 4.19 -21.10
C SER A 101 4.01 3.37 -20.99
N ASP A 102 3.99 2.52 -19.98
CA ASP A 102 2.79 1.89 -19.44
C ASP A 102 1.66 2.87 -19.10
N THR A 103 1.99 4.10 -18.68
CA THR A 103 1.02 5.16 -18.35
C THR A 103 0.03 5.41 -19.49
N GLU A 104 0.49 5.53 -20.73
CA GLU A 104 -0.37 5.86 -21.88
C GLU A 104 -1.33 4.71 -22.22
N THR A 105 -0.90 3.49 -21.94
CA THR A 105 -1.75 2.29 -22.12
C THR A 105 -2.99 2.37 -21.24
N ILE A 106 -2.86 2.90 -20.02
CA ILE A 106 -3.98 3.06 -19.09
C ILE A 106 -4.98 4.09 -19.62
N VAL A 107 -4.50 5.23 -20.13
CA VAL A 107 -5.35 6.30 -20.66
C VAL A 107 -6.21 5.77 -21.81
N HIS A 108 -5.61 5.11 -22.80
CA HIS A 108 -6.36 4.55 -23.92
C HIS A 108 -7.29 3.40 -23.52
N LEU A 109 -6.86 2.57 -22.57
CA LEU A 109 -7.73 1.50 -22.07
C LEU A 109 -8.97 2.05 -21.36
N TYR A 110 -8.85 3.20 -20.69
CA TYR A 110 -9.97 3.91 -20.09
C TYR A 110 -10.95 4.45 -21.14
N GLU A 111 -10.47 4.95 -22.28
CA GLU A 111 -11.35 5.38 -23.38
C GLU A 111 -12.27 4.23 -23.87
N ASP A 112 -11.72 3.01 -23.92
CA ASP A 112 -12.43 1.83 -24.39
C ASP A 112 -13.41 1.22 -23.36
N LYS A 113 -13.07 1.28 -22.07
CA LYS A 113 -13.73 0.49 -21.02
C LYS A 113 -14.21 1.29 -19.83
N GLY A 114 -13.94 2.60 -19.77
CA GLY A 114 -14.17 3.42 -18.60
C GLY A 114 -13.45 2.87 -17.35
N PRO A 115 -14.03 3.04 -16.14
CA PRO A 115 -13.45 2.55 -14.89
C PRO A 115 -13.16 1.03 -14.85
N GLU A 116 -13.88 0.23 -15.64
CA GLU A 116 -13.67 -1.21 -15.71
C GLU A 116 -12.32 -1.61 -16.33
N CYS A 117 -11.62 -0.67 -17.00
CA CYS A 117 -10.27 -0.88 -17.54
C CYS A 117 -9.29 -1.43 -16.50
N ILE A 118 -9.48 -1.08 -15.22
CA ILE A 118 -8.62 -1.48 -14.11
C ILE A 118 -8.51 -3.01 -13.96
N THR A 119 -9.55 -3.75 -14.36
CA THR A 119 -9.61 -5.21 -14.24
C THR A 119 -8.61 -5.94 -15.16
N ASP A 120 -8.20 -5.29 -16.25
CA ASP A 120 -7.25 -5.83 -17.23
C ASP A 120 -5.78 -5.62 -16.81
N LEU A 121 -5.51 -4.80 -15.81
CA LEU A 121 -4.17 -4.40 -15.42
C LEU A 121 -3.49 -5.49 -14.55
N ASP A 122 -2.32 -5.96 -14.97
CA ASP A 122 -1.38 -6.73 -14.14
C ASP A 122 -0.25 -5.81 -13.70
N GLY A 123 -0.22 -5.40 -12.43
CA GLY A 123 0.68 -4.35 -11.99
C GLY A 123 0.63 -4.06 -10.49
N MET A 124 1.46 -3.11 -10.08
CA MET A 124 1.35 -2.41 -8.80
C MET A 124 1.05 -0.95 -9.08
N PHE A 125 -0.02 -0.39 -8.53
CA PHE A 125 -0.52 0.90 -8.99
C PHE A 125 -1.44 1.61 -8.00
N ALA A 126 -1.31 2.94 -8.01
CA ALA A 126 -2.31 3.89 -7.58
C ALA A 126 -2.59 4.80 -8.78
N ILE A 127 -3.85 4.91 -9.18
CA ILE A 127 -4.31 5.59 -10.39
C ILE A 127 -5.34 6.64 -10.01
N ALA A 128 -5.29 7.80 -10.65
CA ALA A 128 -6.36 8.78 -10.68
C ALA A 128 -6.61 9.25 -12.13
N ILE A 129 -7.85 9.13 -12.60
CA ILE A 129 -8.28 9.52 -13.93
C ILE A 129 -9.42 10.53 -13.81
N TRP A 130 -9.27 11.68 -14.47
CA TRP A 130 -10.36 12.63 -14.68
C TRP A 130 -10.89 12.49 -16.10
N ASP A 131 -12.20 12.27 -16.22
CA ASP A 131 -12.92 12.33 -17.48
C ASP A 131 -13.76 13.62 -17.48
N ASP A 132 -13.41 14.56 -18.37
CA ASP A 132 -14.06 15.85 -18.47
C ASP A 132 -15.45 15.74 -19.14
N ASN A 133 -15.64 14.80 -20.05
CA ASN A 133 -16.95 14.59 -20.68
C ASN A 133 -17.98 14.08 -19.66
N LEU A 134 -17.54 13.20 -18.76
CA LEU A 134 -18.36 12.63 -17.69
C LEU A 134 -18.34 13.44 -16.39
N GLN A 135 -17.46 14.44 -16.29
CA GLN A 135 -17.15 15.19 -15.07
C GLN A 135 -16.95 14.24 -13.87
N ARG A 136 -16.07 13.25 -14.05
CA ARG A 136 -15.90 12.13 -13.12
C ARG A 136 -14.42 11.85 -12.83
N LEU A 137 -14.10 11.75 -11.55
CA LEU A 137 -12.84 11.25 -11.04
C LEU A 137 -12.95 9.74 -10.79
N THR A 138 -11.99 8.97 -11.28
CA THR A 138 -11.83 7.53 -10.99
C THR A 138 -10.50 7.32 -10.28
N LEU A 139 -10.54 6.73 -9.08
CA LEU A 139 -9.38 6.35 -8.29
C LEU A 139 -9.29 4.84 -8.22
N ALA A 140 -8.12 4.25 -8.42
CA ALA A 140 -7.94 2.81 -8.35
C ALA A 140 -6.64 2.42 -7.66
N ARG A 141 -6.69 1.31 -6.90
CA ARG A 141 -5.54 0.75 -6.20
C ARG A 141 -5.34 -0.71 -6.60
N ASP A 142 -4.08 -1.14 -6.70
CA ASP A 142 -3.74 -2.50 -7.12
C ASP A 142 -4.27 -3.58 -6.16
N ARG A 143 -4.27 -4.82 -6.64
CA ARG A 143 -4.83 -6.01 -5.99
C ARG A 143 -4.43 -6.14 -4.52
N ALA A 144 -3.16 -5.93 -4.20
CA ALA A 144 -2.63 -6.07 -2.84
C ALA A 144 -2.42 -4.72 -2.13
N GLY A 145 -2.74 -3.60 -2.77
CA GLY A 145 -2.56 -2.27 -2.19
C GLY A 145 -1.10 -1.83 -2.09
N LYS A 146 -0.21 -2.34 -2.95
CA LYS A 146 1.24 -2.07 -2.91
C LYS A 146 1.56 -0.59 -3.03
N LYS A 147 0.85 0.13 -3.88
CA LYS A 147 1.00 1.58 -3.99
C LYS A 147 -0.01 2.26 -3.07
N PRO A 148 0.42 3.22 -2.23
CA PRO A 148 -0.47 3.93 -1.34
C PRO A 148 -1.35 4.91 -2.10
N LEU A 149 -2.61 5.03 -1.67
CA LEU A 149 -3.57 6.00 -2.18
C LEU A 149 -4.52 6.42 -1.05
N PHE A 150 -4.24 7.58 -0.48
CA PHE A 150 -5.00 8.20 0.58
C PHE A 150 -5.99 9.22 0.00
N CYS A 151 -7.10 9.41 0.69
CA CYS A 151 -8.17 10.31 0.32
C CYS A 151 -8.57 11.15 1.53
N TYR A 152 -8.82 12.44 1.30
CA TYR A 152 -9.43 13.36 2.26
C TYR A 152 -10.80 13.76 1.73
N ARG A 153 -11.82 13.77 2.60
CA ARG A 153 -13.18 14.16 2.21
C ARG A 153 -13.81 15.20 3.14
N SER A 154 -14.35 16.25 2.54
CA SER A 154 -15.21 17.23 3.21
C SER A 154 -16.46 17.51 2.36
N ASP A 155 -17.32 18.39 2.87
CA ASP A 155 -18.53 18.82 2.14
C ASP A 155 -18.20 19.70 0.93
N ARG A 156 -16.98 20.25 0.87
CA ARG A 156 -16.54 21.19 -0.18
C ARG A 156 -15.66 20.54 -1.23
N MET A 157 -14.94 19.48 -0.87
CA MET A 157 -13.96 18.87 -1.76
C MET A 157 -13.66 17.42 -1.42
N PHE A 158 -13.10 16.75 -2.41
CA PHE A 158 -12.42 15.47 -2.27
C PHE A 158 -10.98 15.62 -2.75
N ALA A 159 -10.01 15.22 -1.94
CA ALA A 159 -8.61 15.22 -2.31
C ALA A 159 -8.02 13.81 -2.22
N PHE A 160 -6.98 13.54 -3.02
CA PHE A 160 -6.24 12.28 -2.97
C PHE A 160 -4.73 12.54 -3.03
N ALA A 161 -3.95 11.60 -2.50
CA ALA A 161 -2.50 11.63 -2.57
C ALA A 161 -1.86 10.26 -2.34
N SER A 162 -0.64 10.07 -2.81
CA SER A 162 0.18 8.91 -2.45
C SER A 162 0.55 8.88 -0.96
N GLU A 163 0.60 10.02 -0.29
CA GLU A 163 1.04 10.16 1.11
C GLU A 163 0.22 11.27 1.79
N MET A 164 -0.24 11.03 3.01
CA MET A 164 -1.16 11.93 3.74
C MET A 164 -0.54 13.30 4.01
N LYS A 165 0.79 13.37 4.20
CA LYS A 165 1.53 14.63 4.34
C LYS A 165 1.19 15.63 3.25
N SER A 166 0.84 15.17 2.04
CA SER A 166 0.45 16.05 0.92
C SER A 166 -0.70 16.98 1.31
N PHE A 167 -1.66 16.52 2.11
CA PHE A 167 -2.81 17.32 2.54
C PHE A 167 -2.43 18.51 3.42
N PHE A 168 -1.25 18.52 4.07
CA PHE A 168 -0.73 19.71 4.75
C PHE A 168 -0.51 20.90 3.80
N GLY A 169 -0.50 20.67 2.47
CA GLY A 169 -0.49 21.72 1.46
C GLY A 169 -1.80 22.50 1.33
N ARG A 170 -2.86 22.11 2.06
CA ARG A 170 -4.19 22.71 1.98
C ARG A 170 -4.61 23.26 3.34
N SER A 171 -4.79 24.58 3.41
CA SER A 171 -5.28 25.26 4.61
C SER A 171 -6.78 25.01 4.87
N ASP A 172 -7.55 24.69 3.83
CA ASP A 172 -8.96 24.31 3.88
C ASP A 172 -9.18 22.80 4.06
N ALA A 173 -8.11 22.03 4.32
CA ALA A 173 -8.14 20.61 4.62
C ALA A 173 -7.34 20.27 5.90
N PRO A 174 -7.71 20.83 7.06
CA PRO A 174 -6.97 20.57 8.30
C PRO A 174 -7.01 19.08 8.64
N LEU A 175 -5.84 18.53 8.97
CA LEU A 175 -5.69 17.16 9.45
C LEU A 175 -5.83 17.15 10.97
N GLU A 176 -6.96 16.63 11.45
CA GLU A 176 -7.23 16.42 12.87
C GLU A 176 -6.95 14.97 13.22
N ILE A 177 -6.23 14.72 14.32
CA ILE A 177 -6.02 13.36 14.81
C ILE A 177 -7.38 12.74 15.18
N ASP A 178 -7.55 11.47 14.84
CA ASP A 178 -8.68 10.65 15.27
C ASP A 178 -8.33 9.91 16.57
N PRO A 179 -8.91 10.30 17.73
CA PRO A 179 -8.65 9.61 18.99
C PRO A 179 -9.09 8.14 18.96
N GLU A 180 -10.07 7.78 18.13
CA GLU A 180 -10.54 6.40 17.98
C GLU A 180 -9.52 5.52 17.24
N ALA A 181 -8.60 6.14 16.48
CA ALA A 181 -7.55 5.42 15.78
C ALA A 181 -6.34 5.08 16.66
N ILE A 182 -6.15 5.80 17.78
CA ILE A 182 -4.98 5.65 18.67
C ILE A 182 -4.85 4.22 19.23
N PRO A 183 -5.92 3.55 19.72
CA PRO A 183 -5.81 2.19 20.23
C PRO A 183 -5.25 1.19 19.22
N TYR A 184 -5.56 1.34 17.92
CA TYR A 184 -5.05 0.43 16.88
C TYR A 184 -3.52 0.43 16.83
N TYR A 185 -2.87 1.58 17.01
CA TYR A 185 -1.41 1.64 17.05
C TYR A 185 -0.82 0.82 18.20
N PHE A 186 -1.40 0.88 19.39
CA PHE A 186 -0.91 0.12 20.54
C PHE A 186 -1.20 -1.39 20.43
N ILE A 187 -2.20 -1.78 19.63
CA ILE A 187 -2.56 -3.19 19.39
C ILE A 187 -1.74 -3.79 18.24
N HIS A 188 -1.66 -3.10 17.10
CA HIS A 188 -1.11 -3.62 15.85
C HIS A 188 0.24 -3.02 15.44
N GLY A 189 0.67 -1.92 16.07
CA GLY A 189 1.81 -1.11 15.62
C GLY A 189 1.47 -0.18 14.44
N TYR A 190 0.23 -0.18 13.93
CA TYR A 190 -0.24 0.68 12.84
C TYR A 190 -1.76 0.83 12.90
N VAL A 191 -2.35 1.71 12.07
CA VAL A 191 -3.80 1.81 11.90
C VAL A 191 -4.22 0.98 10.68
N PRO A 192 -5.04 -0.07 10.83
CA PRO A 192 -5.51 -0.87 9.71
C PRO A 192 -6.31 -0.09 8.69
N ASN A 193 -6.19 -0.48 7.42
CA ASN A 193 -7.04 0.03 6.34
C ASN A 193 -8.53 -0.27 6.64
N PRO A 194 -9.45 0.59 6.17
CA PRO A 194 -9.23 1.82 5.39
C PRO A 194 -8.94 3.06 6.25
N ALA A 195 -8.93 2.94 7.58
CA ALA A 195 -8.75 4.05 8.50
C ALA A 195 -7.33 4.61 8.47
N THR A 196 -7.15 5.80 9.06
CA THR A 196 -5.85 6.42 9.29
C THR A 196 -5.83 7.10 10.66
N PHE A 197 -4.68 7.66 11.05
CA PHE A 197 -4.59 8.47 12.27
C PHE A 197 -5.36 9.79 12.20
N TYR A 198 -5.90 10.17 11.05
CA TYR A 198 -6.56 11.45 10.84
C TYR A 198 -8.04 11.28 10.52
N LYS A 199 -8.88 12.10 11.14
CA LYS A 199 -10.29 12.23 10.77
C LYS A 199 -10.40 12.63 9.31
N ARG A 200 -11.45 12.14 8.64
CA ARG A 200 -11.75 12.44 7.22
C ARG A 200 -10.71 11.94 6.22
N VAL A 201 -9.63 11.30 6.68
CA VAL A 201 -8.62 10.68 5.83
C VAL A 201 -8.77 9.17 5.89
N PHE A 202 -8.88 8.57 4.71
CA PHE A 202 -9.01 7.13 4.55
C PHE A 202 -8.16 6.66 3.37
N GLN A 203 -7.91 5.37 3.27
CA GLN A 203 -7.23 4.76 2.13
C GLN A 203 -8.22 4.11 1.17
N ILE A 204 -7.95 4.20 -0.13
CA ILE A 204 -8.62 3.32 -1.10
C ILE A 204 -8.24 1.88 -0.76
N GLU A 205 -9.25 1.03 -0.61
CA GLU A 205 -9.09 -0.39 -0.31
C GLU A 205 -8.28 -1.09 -1.42
N PRO A 206 -7.42 -2.07 -1.07
CA PRO A 206 -6.80 -2.95 -2.05
C PRO A 206 -7.81 -3.59 -3.02
N GLY A 207 -7.38 -3.82 -4.26
CA GLY A 207 -8.21 -4.50 -5.27
C GLY A 207 -9.52 -3.78 -5.60
N SER A 208 -9.58 -2.46 -5.40
CA SER A 208 -10.79 -1.67 -5.57
C SER A 208 -10.56 -0.39 -6.39
N TYR A 209 -11.64 0.12 -6.98
CA TYR A 209 -11.71 1.46 -7.55
C TYR A 209 -12.91 2.23 -7.02
N MET A 210 -12.80 3.54 -6.97
CA MET A 210 -13.83 4.49 -6.54
C MET A 210 -14.04 5.53 -7.63
N THR A 211 -15.29 5.80 -7.99
CA THR A 211 -15.67 6.91 -8.86
C THR A 211 -16.34 8.01 -8.06
N ILE A 212 -16.03 9.28 -8.34
CA ILE A 212 -16.64 10.46 -7.71
C ILE A 212 -17.03 11.44 -8.82
N ASP A 213 -18.27 11.93 -8.80
CA ASP A 213 -18.72 12.96 -9.74
C ASP A 213 -18.50 14.40 -9.22
N ALA A 214 -18.69 15.40 -10.08
CA ALA A 214 -18.50 16.80 -9.75
C ALA A 214 -19.42 17.36 -8.63
N VAL A 215 -20.47 16.64 -8.23
CA VAL A 215 -21.32 17.02 -7.09
C VAL A 215 -21.02 16.18 -5.83
N GLY A 216 -19.98 15.36 -5.88
CA GLY A 216 -19.47 14.58 -4.76
C GLY A 216 -20.15 13.24 -4.51
N ARG A 217 -21.03 12.77 -5.40
CA ARG A 217 -21.57 11.41 -5.29
C ARG A 217 -20.47 10.42 -5.64
N SER A 218 -20.31 9.39 -4.83
CA SER A 218 -19.25 8.41 -4.99
C SER A 218 -19.76 6.97 -4.93
N ALA A 219 -19.15 6.10 -5.71
CA ALA A 219 -19.38 4.66 -5.70
C ALA A 219 -18.04 3.94 -5.66
N SER A 220 -17.96 2.83 -4.92
CA SER A 220 -16.77 1.98 -4.87
C SER A 220 -17.09 0.59 -5.35
N ARG A 221 -16.16 -0.03 -6.09
CA ARG A 221 -16.25 -1.41 -6.56
C ARG A 221 -14.92 -2.10 -6.30
N ARG A 222 -15.02 -3.28 -5.68
CA ARG A 222 -13.91 -4.22 -5.58
C ARG A 222 -13.85 -5.05 -6.86
N TYR A 223 -12.72 -5.01 -7.55
CA TYR A 223 -12.48 -5.78 -8.76
C TYR A 223 -11.63 -7.04 -8.51
N TRP A 224 -10.99 -7.13 -7.35
CA TRP A 224 -10.19 -8.29 -6.97
C TRP A 224 -10.23 -8.52 -5.46
N GLN A 225 -10.24 -9.79 -5.07
CA GLN A 225 -10.03 -10.25 -3.71
C GLN A 225 -9.39 -11.64 -3.75
N ILE A 226 -8.69 -12.03 -2.68
CA ILE A 226 -8.30 -13.43 -2.50
C ILE A 226 -9.56 -14.21 -2.14
N GLU A 227 -9.82 -15.29 -2.87
CA GLU A 227 -10.90 -16.23 -2.59
C GLU A 227 -10.27 -17.55 -2.11
N PHE A 228 -10.67 -17.99 -0.92
CA PHE A 228 -10.25 -19.27 -0.37
C PHE A 228 -11.36 -20.28 -0.66
N PRO A 229 -11.13 -21.23 -1.59
CA PRO A 229 -12.12 -22.26 -1.92
C PRO A 229 -12.38 -23.17 -0.73
N ALA A 230 -13.58 -23.76 -0.68
CA ALA A 230 -13.86 -24.81 0.30
C ALA A 230 -12.95 -26.02 0.06
N ALA A 231 -12.68 -26.81 1.12
CA ALA A 231 -11.69 -27.89 1.05
C ALA A 231 -12.01 -28.95 -0.02
N ASP A 232 -13.29 -29.16 -0.32
CA ASP A 232 -13.82 -30.04 -1.35
C ASP A 232 -13.78 -29.44 -2.77
N GLU A 233 -13.67 -28.12 -2.89
CA GLU A 233 -13.48 -27.39 -4.16
C GLU A 233 -12.01 -27.36 -4.60
N VAL A 234 -11.07 -27.61 -3.69
CA VAL A 234 -9.63 -27.62 -3.99
C VAL A 234 -9.29 -28.86 -4.83
N PRO A 235 -8.85 -28.69 -6.10
CA PRO A 235 -8.44 -29.82 -6.91
C PRO A 235 -7.25 -30.54 -6.27
N ARG A 236 -7.27 -31.88 -6.27
CA ARG A 236 -6.11 -32.65 -5.84
C ARG A 236 -4.98 -32.43 -6.83
N ILE A 237 -3.95 -31.70 -6.39
CA ILE A 237 -2.71 -31.51 -7.12
C ILE A 237 -1.63 -32.41 -6.51
N ASP A 238 -0.91 -33.13 -7.37
CA ASP A 238 0.29 -33.85 -6.93
C ASP A 238 1.34 -32.86 -6.40
N ARG A 239 2.12 -33.29 -5.41
CA ARG A 239 3.15 -32.46 -4.77
C ARG A 239 4.20 -31.99 -5.78
N ALA A 240 4.63 -32.83 -6.72
CA ALA A 240 5.63 -32.42 -7.72
C ALA A 240 5.05 -31.37 -8.68
N ALA A 241 3.81 -31.55 -9.13
CA ALA A 241 3.08 -30.57 -9.93
C ALA A 241 2.89 -29.23 -9.19
N ALA A 242 2.56 -29.26 -7.89
CA ALA A 242 2.43 -28.05 -7.08
C ALA A 242 3.77 -27.29 -6.97
N ILE A 243 4.86 -27.99 -6.68
CA ILE A 243 6.21 -27.40 -6.61
C ILE A 243 6.61 -26.77 -7.95
N ALA A 244 6.37 -27.47 -9.07
CA ALA A 244 6.66 -26.97 -10.40
C ALA A 244 5.81 -25.72 -10.71
N GLY A 245 4.51 -25.74 -10.40
CA GLY A 245 3.60 -24.63 -10.64
C GLY A 245 3.95 -23.38 -9.84
N VAL A 246 4.36 -23.52 -8.57
CA VAL A 246 4.86 -22.39 -7.77
C VAL A 246 6.13 -21.83 -8.38
N ARG A 247 7.11 -22.69 -8.72
CA ARG A 247 8.38 -22.26 -9.31
C ARG A 247 8.17 -21.49 -10.62
N GLU A 248 7.30 -21.99 -11.48
CA GLU A 248 6.92 -21.34 -12.75
C GLU A 248 6.31 -19.95 -12.50
N ARG A 249 5.33 -19.83 -11.60
CA ARG A 249 4.63 -18.57 -11.32
C ARG A 249 5.54 -17.53 -10.68
N VAL A 250 6.39 -17.94 -9.75
CA VAL A 250 7.35 -17.03 -9.12
C VAL A 250 8.42 -16.59 -10.13
N ALA A 251 8.92 -17.50 -10.98
CA ALA A 251 9.84 -17.14 -12.07
C ALA A 251 9.22 -16.11 -13.03
N ALA A 252 8.01 -16.37 -13.53
CA ALA A 252 7.29 -15.45 -14.39
C ALA A 252 7.02 -14.09 -13.72
N ALA A 253 6.71 -14.09 -12.41
CA ALA A 253 6.51 -12.85 -11.66
C ALA A 253 7.80 -12.03 -11.55
N VAL A 254 8.94 -12.67 -11.32
CA VAL A 254 10.26 -11.99 -11.30
C VAL A 254 10.59 -11.44 -12.68
N GLU A 255 10.49 -12.26 -13.74
CA GLU A 255 10.81 -11.85 -15.11
C GLU A 255 10.02 -10.62 -15.56
N ARG A 256 8.71 -10.57 -15.26
CA ARG A 256 7.85 -9.41 -15.56
C ARG A 256 8.28 -8.11 -14.88
N ARG A 257 9.00 -8.20 -13.76
CA ARG A 257 9.50 -7.05 -12.98
C ARG A 257 10.91 -6.61 -13.37
N LEU A 258 11.51 -7.24 -14.37
CA LEU A 258 12.84 -6.87 -14.90
C LEU A 258 12.78 -5.81 -16.02
N VAL A 259 11.58 -5.42 -16.47
CA VAL A 259 11.41 -4.38 -17.49
C VAL A 259 11.67 -3.00 -16.87
N SER A 260 12.82 -2.40 -17.21
CA SER A 260 13.25 -1.09 -16.71
C SER A 260 14.22 -0.43 -17.69
N ASP A 261 14.12 0.89 -17.91
CA ASP A 261 15.10 1.68 -18.68
C ASP A 261 16.21 2.27 -17.78
N VAL A 262 16.17 1.96 -16.47
CA VAL A 262 17.16 2.38 -15.47
C VAL A 262 17.76 1.18 -14.73
N PRO A 263 18.95 1.33 -14.09
CA PRO A 263 19.55 0.25 -13.31
C PRO A 263 18.63 -0.24 -12.20
N LEU A 264 18.52 -1.56 -12.11
CA LEU A 264 17.77 -2.28 -11.08
C LEU A 264 18.70 -3.17 -10.24
N GLY A 265 18.28 -3.46 -9.01
CA GLY A 265 18.96 -4.40 -8.11
C GLY A 265 17.97 -5.14 -7.23
N ALA A 266 18.47 -5.74 -6.15
CA ALA A 266 17.65 -6.42 -5.16
C ALA A 266 18.17 -6.22 -3.74
N PHE A 267 17.27 -6.20 -2.76
CA PHE A 267 17.64 -6.35 -1.36
C PHE A 267 17.87 -7.82 -1.04
N LEU A 268 18.96 -8.11 -0.32
CA LEU A 268 19.39 -9.46 -0.01
C LEU A 268 19.67 -9.59 1.49
N SER A 269 18.74 -10.23 2.20
CA SER A 269 18.88 -10.63 3.61
C SER A 269 19.56 -11.99 3.78
N GLY A 270 19.52 -12.85 2.75
CA GLY A 270 19.90 -14.25 2.90
C GLY A 270 18.77 -15.16 3.41
N GLY A 271 17.61 -14.59 3.73
CA GLY A 271 16.36 -15.34 3.89
C GLY A 271 15.91 -16.02 2.60
N ILE A 272 15.04 -17.01 2.71
CA ILE A 272 14.60 -17.83 1.57
C ILE A 272 13.93 -17.00 0.47
N ASP A 273 13.12 -16.00 0.83
CA ASP A 273 12.36 -15.20 -0.13
C ASP A 273 13.26 -14.32 -0.99
N SER A 274 14.14 -13.54 -0.36
CA SER A 274 15.11 -12.70 -1.09
C SER A 274 16.09 -13.56 -1.90
N THR A 275 16.46 -14.74 -1.39
CA THR A 275 17.31 -15.70 -2.11
C THR A 275 16.63 -16.25 -3.37
N ILE A 276 15.34 -16.58 -3.30
CA ILE A 276 14.57 -17.03 -4.47
C ILE A 276 14.51 -15.92 -5.52
N VAL A 277 14.21 -14.69 -5.11
CA VAL A 277 14.17 -13.53 -6.03
C VAL A 277 15.53 -13.32 -6.69
N VAL A 278 16.61 -13.21 -5.92
CA VAL A 278 17.97 -13.01 -6.47
C VAL A 278 18.41 -14.17 -7.36
N GLY A 279 18.10 -15.41 -6.99
CA GLY A 279 18.42 -16.59 -7.79
C GLY A 279 17.70 -16.61 -9.13
N LEU A 280 16.43 -16.18 -9.16
CA LEU A 280 15.65 -16.07 -10.40
C LEU A 280 16.11 -14.89 -11.26
N MET A 281 16.39 -13.73 -10.65
CA MET A 281 16.98 -12.59 -11.36
C MET A 281 18.31 -12.97 -12.02
N SER A 282 19.19 -13.67 -11.29
CA SER A 282 20.51 -14.11 -11.80
C SER A 282 20.41 -15.12 -12.95
N ARG A 283 19.28 -15.81 -13.09
CA ARG A 283 19.02 -16.70 -14.22
C ARG A 283 18.45 -15.96 -15.43
N ALA A 284 17.67 -14.92 -15.19
CA ALA A 284 17.00 -14.15 -16.25
C ALA A 284 17.88 -13.02 -16.81
N MET A 285 18.84 -12.52 -16.03
CA MET A 285 19.72 -11.41 -16.40
C MET A 285 21.06 -11.92 -16.95
N ALA A 286 21.60 -11.23 -17.96
CA ALA A 286 22.92 -11.51 -18.51
C ALA A 286 24.06 -10.92 -17.66
N GLU A 287 23.81 -9.79 -17.02
CA GLU A 287 24.77 -9.12 -16.13
C GLU A 287 24.58 -9.58 -14.67
N PRO A 288 25.63 -9.56 -13.84
CA PRO A 288 25.51 -9.83 -12.41
C PRO A 288 24.44 -8.95 -11.75
N VAL A 289 23.52 -9.57 -11.02
CA VAL A 289 22.49 -8.84 -10.26
C VAL A 289 23.18 -7.96 -9.22
N LYS A 290 22.81 -6.67 -9.16
CA LYS A 290 23.25 -5.78 -8.09
C LYS A 290 22.48 -6.09 -6.82
N THR A 291 23.15 -6.52 -5.77
CA THR A 291 22.50 -6.91 -4.51
C THR A 291 23.00 -6.06 -3.35
N PHE A 292 22.08 -5.72 -2.45
CA PHE A 292 22.36 -4.82 -1.33
C PHE A 292 21.92 -5.44 -0.02
N SER A 293 22.81 -5.45 0.96
CA SER A 293 22.53 -5.90 2.33
C SER A 293 22.96 -4.83 3.34
N ILE A 294 22.37 -4.88 4.53
CA ILE A 294 22.74 -4.03 5.65
C ILE A 294 23.15 -4.92 6.83
N GLY A 295 24.28 -4.59 7.45
CA GLY A 295 24.76 -5.22 8.67
C GLY A 295 24.91 -4.18 9.77
N PHE A 296 24.61 -4.59 11.00
CA PHE A 296 24.70 -3.72 12.18
C PHE A 296 26.01 -3.95 12.93
N GLU A 297 26.64 -2.87 13.37
CA GLU A 297 27.83 -2.96 14.23
C GLU A 297 27.44 -3.35 15.67
N GLY A 298 28.15 -4.31 16.25
CA GLY A 298 28.03 -4.66 17.67
C GLY A 298 26.84 -5.56 18.05
N ASP A 299 25.97 -5.93 17.10
CA ASP A 299 24.83 -6.81 17.37
C ASP A 299 24.75 -7.97 16.37
N ALA A 300 25.53 -9.03 16.65
CA ALA A 300 25.62 -10.21 15.80
C ALA A 300 24.29 -10.98 15.67
N ALA A 301 23.32 -10.76 16.56
CA ALA A 301 22.02 -11.43 16.51
C ALA A 301 21.12 -10.91 15.37
N TYR A 302 21.39 -9.70 14.86
CA TYR A 302 20.65 -9.08 13.75
C TYR A 302 21.51 -8.90 12.49
N ASP A 303 22.71 -9.48 12.46
CA ASP A 303 23.62 -9.39 11.31
C ASP A 303 23.42 -10.58 10.35
N GLU A 304 22.56 -10.38 9.34
CA GLU A 304 22.27 -11.39 8.31
C GLU A 304 23.30 -11.40 7.16
N THR A 305 24.32 -10.53 7.21
CA THR A 305 25.26 -10.33 6.10
C THR A 305 26.06 -11.59 5.75
N ALA A 306 26.30 -12.48 6.71
CA ALA A 306 26.97 -13.75 6.45
C ALA A 306 26.16 -14.64 5.48
N PHE A 307 24.84 -14.70 5.64
CA PHE A 307 23.96 -15.43 4.72
C PHE A 307 23.85 -14.72 3.38
N ALA A 308 23.72 -13.40 3.38
CA ALA A 308 23.72 -12.60 2.15
C ALA A 308 24.99 -12.85 1.32
N ARG A 309 26.18 -12.90 1.93
CA ARG A 309 27.44 -13.22 1.23
C ARG A 309 27.46 -14.61 0.60
N GLN A 310 26.90 -15.62 1.28
CA GLN A 310 26.81 -16.97 0.72
C GLN A 310 25.96 -17.00 -0.54
N VAL A 311 24.80 -16.33 -0.50
CA VAL A 311 23.88 -16.21 -1.65
C VAL A 311 24.54 -15.42 -2.78
N ALA A 312 25.18 -14.29 -2.45
CA ALA A 312 25.91 -13.47 -3.41
C ALA A 312 27.01 -14.26 -4.13
N HIS A 313 27.79 -15.06 -3.40
CA HIS A 313 28.81 -15.93 -3.98
C HIS A 313 28.17 -17.04 -4.86
N ARG A 314 27.10 -17.68 -4.38
CA ARG A 314 26.41 -18.77 -5.09
C ARG A 314 25.87 -18.34 -6.46
N PHE A 315 25.37 -17.11 -6.56
CA PHE A 315 24.79 -16.55 -7.77
C PHE A 315 25.70 -15.53 -8.49
N ARG A 316 26.91 -15.29 -7.99
CA ARG A 316 27.92 -14.36 -8.55
C ARG A 316 27.36 -12.96 -8.76
N THR A 317 26.69 -12.42 -7.75
CA THR A 317 26.08 -11.08 -7.79
C THR A 317 27.11 -9.97 -7.58
N ASP A 318 26.84 -8.77 -8.10
CA ASP A 318 27.56 -7.53 -7.73
C ASP A 318 27.03 -7.05 -6.35
N HIS A 319 27.64 -7.59 -5.29
CA HIS A 319 27.14 -7.43 -3.92
C HIS A 319 27.77 -6.25 -3.19
N THR A 320 26.94 -5.38 -2.62
CA THR A 320 27.34 -4.29 -1.74
C THR A 320 26.75 -4.52 -0.35
N GLU A 321 27.60 -4.56 0.66
CA GLU A 321 27.22 -4.63 2.07
C GLU A 321 27.42 -3.25 2.71
N PHE A 322 26.39 -2.74 3.37
CA PHE A 322 26.48 -1.51 4.16
C PHE A 322 26.61 -1.85 5.64
N ARG A 323 27.61 -1.29 6.31
CA ARG A 323 27.78 -1.38 7.76
C ARG A 323 27.25 -0.13 8.43
N VAL A 324 26.37 -0.30 9.41
CA VAL A 324 25.68 0.81 10.06
C VAL A 324 25.79 0.68 11.58
N SER A 325 26.32 1.74 12.20
CA SER A 325 26.26 1.93 13.64
C SER A 325 24.88 2.47 14.01
N PRO A 326 24.14 1.85 14.95
CA PRO A 326 22.83 2.33 15.32
C PRO A 326 22.91 3.67 16.06
N ALA A 327 22.37 4.71 15.45
CA ALA A 327 21.80 5.86 16.17
C ALA A 327 20.30 5.95 15.81
N ALA A 328 19.57 4.86 16.03
CA ALA A 328 18.19 4.69 15.58
C ALA A 328 17.23 5.78 16.11
N ILE A 329 17.57 6.42 17.23
CA ILE A 329 16.75 7.48 17.84
C ILE A 329 16.69 8.74 16.96
N ASP A 330 17.76 9.05 16.23
CA ASP A 330 17.84 10.25 15.39
C ASP A 330 16.99 10.13 14.11
N LEU A 331 16.55 8.91 13.77
CA LEU A 331 15.73 8.64 12.59
C LEU A 331 14.24 8.65 12.87
N ILE A 332 13.80 8.72 14.13
CA ILE A 332 12.39 8.56 14.50
C ILE A 332 11.50 9.60 13.79
N ASP A 333 11.84 10.88 13.85
CA ASP A 333 11.06 11.95 13.20
C ASP A 333 11.01 11.77 11.67
N THR A 334 12.12 11.30 11.10
CA THR A 334 12.20 11.01 9.65
C THR A 334 11.30 9.85 9.26
N LEU A 335 11.26 8.79 10.07
CA LEU A 335 10.40 7.64 9.84
C LEU A 335 8.92 8.01 10.02
N ILE A 336 8.57 8.75 11.08
CA ILE A 336 7.20 9.25 11.27
C ILE A 336 6.77 10.08 10.06
N TRP A 337 7.64 10.95 9.55
CA TRP A 337 7.37 11.72 8.34
C TRP A 337 7.13 10.80 7.14
N HIS A 338 8.02 9.85 6.86
CA HIS A 338 7.88 8.98 5.69
C HIS A 338 6.71 7.99 5.77
N HIS A 339 6.33 7.55 6.96
CA HIS A 339 5.17 6.69 7.20
C HIS A 339 3.85 7.45 7.39
N ASP A 340 3.88 8.79 7.34
CA ASP A 340 2.71 9.66 7.58
C ASP A 340 2.04 9.46 8.96
N GLY A 341 2.80 8.98 9.94
CA GLY A 341 2.31 8.71 11.29
C GLY A 341 3.18 7.70 12.05
N PRO A 342 2.82 7.40 13.31
CA PRO A 342 3.47 6.35 14.09
C PRO A 342 3.40 4.99 13.37
N PHE A 343 4.55 4.32 13.28
CA PHE A 343 4.68 3.00 12.66
C PHE A 343 5.60 2.11 13.50
N GLY A 344 5.03 1.05 14.06
CA GLY A 344 5.61 0.20 15.10
C GLY A 344 6.36 -1.02 14.57
N ASP A 345 6.86 -0.98 13.34
CA ASP A 345 7.70 -2.03 12.77
C ASP A 345 9.18 -1.63 12.88
N SER A 346 9.96 -2.42 13.64
CA SER A 346 11.40 -2.19 13.80
C SER A 346 12.18 -2.32 12.48
N SER A 347 11.63 -3.02 11.48
CA SER A 347 12.22 -3.16 10.15
C SER A 347 12.27 -1.84 9.36
N ALA A 348 11.49 -0.83 9.78
CA ALA A 348 11.46 0.48 9.13
C ALA A 348 12.82 1.19 9.14
N VAL A 349 13.59 1.04 10.23
CA VAL A 349 14.93 1.63 10.37
C VAL A 349 15.91 1.06 9.35
N PRO A 350 16.20 -0.27 9.31
CA PRO A 350 17.08 -0.84 8.29
C PRO A 350 16.58 -0.56 6.87
N THR A 351 15.26 -0.67 6.63
CA THR A 351 14.67 -0.47 5.31
C THR A 351 14.89 0.95 4.79
N TYR A 352 14.71 1.97 5.64
CA TYR A 352 14.99 3.35 5.28
C TYR A 352 16.47 3.55 4.93
N ILE A 353 17.37 3.04 5.78
CA ILE A 353 18.81 3.23 5.62
C ILE A 353 19.32 2.51 4.36
N VAL A 354 18.95 1.24 4.17
CA VAL A 354 19.36 0.49 2.97
C VAL A 354 18.79 1.12 1.71
N SER A 355 17.55 1.62 1.73
CA SER A 355 16.96 2.32 0.58
C SER A 355 17.72 3.62 0.25
N LYS A 356 18.05 4.42 1.27
CA LYS A 356 18.81 5.67 1.12
C LYS A 356 20.19 5.44 0.51
N LEU A 357 20.90 4.40 0.96
CA LEU A 357 22.23 4.06 0.45
C LEU A 357 22.16 3.43 -0.95
N THR A 358 21.21 2.53 -1.17
CA THR A 358 21.02 1.83 -2.45
C THR A 358 20.63 2.78 -3.57
N ARG A 359 19.89 3.86 -3.28
CA ARG A 359 19.51 4.88 -4.28
C ARG A 359 20.70 5.54 -4.99
N GLN A 360 21.89 5.52 -4.39
CA GLN A 360 23.13 6.02 -4.99
C GLN A 360 23.68 5.09 -6.09
N LYS A 361 23.16 3.86 -6.19
CA LYS A 361 23.66 2.80 -7.06
C LYS A 361 22.63 2.35 -8.09
N VAL A 362 21.36 2.23 -7.70
CA VAL A 362 20.24 1.81 -8.55
C VAL A 362 18.99 2.63 -8.27
N THR A 363 18.07 2.65 -9.23
CA THR A 363 16.79 3.37 -9.10
C THR A 363 15.66 2.43 -8.68
N VAL A 364 15.73 1.17 -9.08
CA VAL A 364 14.72 0.14 -8.82
C VAL A 364 15.34 -1.01 -8.00
N VAL A 365 14.58 -1.53 -7.05
CA VAL A 365 14.96 -2.72 -6.27
C VAL A 365 13.80 -3.71 -6.22
N LEU A 366 14.10 -4.99 -6.40
CA LEU A 366 13.18 -6.08 -6.09
C LEU A 366 13.44 -6.56 -4.65
N THR A 367 12.36 -6.95 -3.97
CA THR A 367 12.40 -7.48 -2.59
C THR A 367 11.69 -8.82 -2.53
N GLY A 368 11.91 -9.55 -1.43
CA GLY A 368 11.22 -10.81 -1.12
C GLY A 368 9.89 -10.65 -0.37
N ASP A 369 9.42 -9.41 -0.17
CA ASP A 369 8.25 -9.14 0.69
C ASP A 369 6.97 -9.78 0.13
N GLY A 370 6.13 -10.29 1.02
CA GLY A 370 4.91 -11.04 0.68
C GLY A 370 5.07 -12.56 0.72
N GLY A 371 6.31 -13.08 0.83
CA GLY A 371 6.59 -14.51 0.90
C GLY A 371 5.97 -15.16 2.14
N ASP A 372 6.28 -14.63 3.32
CA ASP A 372 5.75 -15.11 4.60
C ASP A 372 4.22 -15.03 4.67
N GLU A 373 3.60 -13.97 4.13
CA GLU A 373 2.15 -13.80 4.13
C GLU A 373 1.45 -14.81 3.20
N LEU A 374 2.02 -15.08 2.02
CA LEU A 374 1.45 -16.02 1.06
C LEU A 374 1.65 -17.49 1.47
N PHE A 375 2.77 -17.81 2.12
CA PHE A 375 3.15 -19.19 2.46
C PHE A 375 3.08 -19.50 3.97
N ALA A 376 2.48 -18.61 4.76
CA ALA A 376 2.38 -18.73 6.22
C ALA A 376 3.75 -18.98 6.89
N GLY A 377 4.78 -18.26 6.45
CA GLY A 377 6.17 -18.50 6.83
C GLY A 377 6.52 -18.10 8.27
N TYR A 378 5.77 -17.16 8.86
CA TYR A 378 5.97 -16.69 10.22
C TYR A 378 5.88 -17.81 11.26
N SER A 379 6.84 -17.86 12.18
CA SER A 379 6.91 -18.86 13.26
C SER A 379 5.62 -18.92 14.10
N ARG A 380 5.01 -17.76 14.38
CA ARG A 380 3.73 -17.65 15.11
C ARG A 380 2.56 -18.36 14.42
N LEU A 381 2.61 -18.57 13.11
CA LEU A 381 1.58 -19.32 12.37
C LEU A 381 1.80 -20.84 12.43
N ARG A 382 2.96 -21.30 12.91
CA ARG A 382 3.30 -22.72 12.99
C ARG A 382 2.71 -23.42 14.23
N ASP A 383 2.19 -22.66 15.20
CA ASP A 383 1.51 -23.20 16.38
C ASP A 383 0.00 -22.86 16.38
N PRO A 384 -0.87 -23.82 16.01
CA PRO A 384 -2.32 -23.63 16.01
C PRO A 384 -2.92 -23.28 17.38
N ALA A 385 -2.26 -23.63 18.49
CA ALA A 385 -2.74 -23.31 19.84
C ALA A 385 -2.50 -21.85 20.20
N ALA A 386 -1.37 -21.28 19.75
CA ALA A 386 -1.06 -19.86 19.92
C ALA A 386 -2.01 -18.95 19.13
N LEU A 387 -2.45 -19.40 17.95
CA LEU A 387 -3.42 -18.67 17.11
C LEU A 387 -4.80 -18.54 17.76
N ARG A 388 -5.33 -19.63 18.33
CA ARG A 388 -6.64 -19.60 19.02
C ARG A 388 -6.63 -18.71 20.27
N ALA A 389 -5.51 -18.68 21.00
CA ALA A 389 -5.39 -17.86 22.20
C ALA A 389 -5.29 -16.35 21.89
N ALA A 390 -4.77 -15.97 20.72
CA ALA A 390 -4.66 -14.57 20.30
C ALA A 390 -6.03 -13.97 19.94
N ASP A 391 -6.87 -14.72 19.21
CA ASP A 391 -8.23 -14.28 18.81
C ASP A 391 -9.12 -13.97 20.03
N ASP A 392 -9.01 -14.77 21.09
CA ASP A 392 -9.81 -14.60 22.32
C ASP A 392 -9.43 -13.33 23.11
N VAL A 393 -8.14 -12.98 23.15
CA VAL A 393 -7.63 -11.79 23.86
C VAL A 393 -8.00 -10.51 23.12
N GLU A 394 -7.85 -10.52 21.79
CA GLU A 394 -8.18 -9.37 20.94
C GLU A 394 -9.68 -9.03 21.05
N CYS A 395 -10.54 -10.05 21.01
CA CYS A 395 -11.98 -9.89 21.20
C CYS A 395 -12.35 -9.25 22.55
N ASP A 396 -11.65 -9.58 23.65
CA ASP A 396 -12.00 -9.07 24.98
C ASP A 396 -11.51 -7.61 25.19
N ILE A 397 -10.36 -7.25 24.63
CA ILE A 397 -9.86 -5.87 24.63
C ILE A 397 -10.80 -4.97 23.82
N PHE A 398 -11.17 -5.37 22.61
CA PHE A 398 -12.12 -4.61 21.77
C PHE A 398 -13.51 -4.51 22.42
N ARG A 399 -13.96 -5.56 23.12
CA ARG A 399 -15.25 -5.54 23.84
C ARG A 399 -15.21 -4.58 25.04
N ARG A 400 -14.10 -4.50 25.77
CA ARG A 400 -13.92 -3.57 26.90
C ARG A 400 -13.75 -2.12 26.45
N LEU A 401 -13.04 -1.88 25.36
CA LEU A 401 -12.85 -0.54 24.79
C LEU A 401 -14.12 -0.04 24.06
N GLY A 402 -14.80 -0.91 23.32
CA GLY A 402 -16.08 -0.60 22.67
C GLY A 402 -17.24 -0.40 23.66
N GLY A 403 -17.20 -1.07 24.82
CA GLY A 403 -18.18 -0.89 25.90
C GLY A 403 -18.10 0.49 26.58
N ALA A 404 -16.93 1.15 26.55
CA ALA A 404 -16.75 2.49 27.10
C ALA A 404 -17.17 3.62 26.13
N ALA A 405 -17.26 3.34 24.83
CA ALA A 405 -17.66 4.29 23.79
C ALA A 405 -19.18 4.26 23.46
N ALA A 406 -19.93 3.29 23.98
CA ALA A 406 -21.34 3.08 23.63
C ALA A 406 -22.34 4.05 24.29
N SER A 407 -21.90 4.97 25.16
CA SER A 407 -22.78 5.92 25.87
C SER A 407 -22.93 7.29 25.19
N GLY A 408 -22.44 7.48 23.97
CA GLY A 408 -22.69 8.71 23.22
C GLY A 408 -22.34 8.58 21.76
N PHE A 409 -23.34 8.25 20.92
CA PHE A 409 -23.58 8.72 19.54
C PHE A 409 -24.42 7.68 18.78
N HIS A 410 -25.61 8.10 18.34
CA HIS A 410 -26.37 7.45 17.27
C HIS A 410 -25.75 7.87 15.93
N LEU A 411 -25.00 6.97 15.31
CA LEU A 411 -24.65 7.03 13.89
C LEU A 411 -25.27 5.80 13.21
N GLY A 412 -25.98 6.04 12.11
CA GLY A 412 -26.87 5.09 11.48
C GLY A 412 -26.19 3.89 10.82
N GLY A 413 -26.85 2.74 10.93
CA GLY A 413 -26.99 1.72 9.89
C GLY A 413 -25.79 0.85 9.48
N GLU A 414 -24.58 1.39 9.32
CA GLU A 414 -23.54 0.71 8.53
C GLU A 414 -22.42 0.06 9.37
N THR A 415 -22.15 0.54 10.59
CA THR A 415 -21.09 0.01 11.47
C THR A 415 -21.39 -1.38 12.06
N ARG A 416 -22.67 -1.82 12.11
CA ARG A 416 -23.02 -3.20 12.53
C ARG A 416 -22.68 -4.25 11.47
N ARG A 417 -22.40 -3.86 10.23
CA ARG A 417 -22.15 -4.80 9.13
C ARG A 417 -20.68 -5.25 9.06
N GLN A 418 -19.73 -4.44 9.51
CA GLN A 418 -18.31 -4.84 9.59
C GLN A 418 -18.05 -5.84 10.74
N ALA A 419 -18.73 -5.68 11.89
CA ALA A 419 -18.62 -6.64 12.99
C ALA A 419 -19.28 -8.01 12.69
N SER A 420 -20.22 -8.07 11.75
CA SER A 420 -20.88 -9.34 11.36
C SER A 420 -20.11 -10.11 10.29
N LEU A 421 -19.25 -9.46 9.49
CA LEU A 421 -18.37 -10.15 8.53
C LEU A 421 -17.25 -10.94 9.22
N HIS A 422 -16.77 -10.51 10.38
CA HIS A 422 -15.86 -11.32 11.21
C HIS A 422 -16.55 -12.50 11.92
N ARG A 423 -17.88 -12.47 12.11
CA ARG A 423 -18.63 -13.59 12.72
C ARG A 423 -18.99 -14.70 11.73
N ALA A 424 -19.15 -14.39 10.44
CA ALA A 424 -19.62 -15.36 9.45
C ALA A 424 -18.55 -16.38 9.01
N GLY A 425 -17.27 -16.13 9.29
CA GLY A 425 -16.17 -17.07 9.00
C GLY A 425 -15.96 -18.16 10.05
N ALA A 426 -16.63 -18.08 11.22
CA ALA A 426 -16.37 -18.98 12.35
C ALA A 426 -17.58 -19.83 12.79
N ALA A 427 -18.72 -19.76 12.07
CA ALA A 427 -19.87 -20.60 12.38
C ALA A 427 -20.78 -20.81 11.15
N ALA A 428 -20.52 -21.86 10.35
CA ALA A 428 -21.53 -22.49 9.51
C ALA A 428 -21.07 -23.88 9.04
N ASP A 429 -21.11 -24.86 9.94
CA ASP A 429 -21.32 -26.26 9.54
C ASP A 429 -22.83 -26.51 9.47
N GLY A 430 -23.28 -27.03 8.33
CA GLY A 430 -24.53 -27.78 8.19
C GLY A 430 -25.81 -26.97 7.96
N ARG A 431 -26.13 -26.72 6.68
CA ARG A 431 -27.31 -27.27 5.97
C ARG A 431 -27.51 -26.54 4.63
N ALA A 432 -27.68 -27.35 3.59
CA ALA A 432 -28.05 -26.93 2.24
C ALA A 432 -29.38 -26.16 2.19
N LEU A 433 -29.49 -25.23 1.24
CA LEU A 433 -30.64 -25.06 0.34
C LEU A 433 -30.33 -24.05 -0.77
N ASP A 434 -30.73 -24.42 -1.99
CA ASP A 434 -30.60 -23.73 -3.28
C ASP A 434 -31.04 -22.25 -3.31
N ALA A 435 -30.33 -21.42 -4.09
CA ALA A 435 -30.90 -20.67 -5.22
C ALA A 435 -29.90 -19.65 -5.83
N GLN A 436 -29.84 -19.62 -7.16
CA GLN A 436 -29.09 -18.69 -8.00
C GLN A 436 -30.00 -17.50 -8.48
N PRO A 437 -29.50 -16.48 -9.23
CA PRO A 437 -29.40 -15.08 -8.76
C PRO A 437 -30.24 -14.05 -9.55
N SER A 438 -30.38 -12.81 -9.07
CA SER A 438 -30.37 -11.57 -9.88
C SER A 438 -30.67 -10.29 -9.08
N ALA A 439 -30.30 -9.16 -9.70
CA ALA A 439 -30.73 -7.77 -9.48
C ALA A 439 -29.76 -6.84 -8.73
N ALA A 440 -29.05 -6.05 -9.55
CA ALA A 440 -28.48 -4.76 -9.20
C ALA A 440 -29.54 -3.83 -8.58
N ARG A 441 -29.17 -3.09 -7.53
CA ARG A 441 -29.95 -1.96 -7.03
C ARG A 441 -29.02 -0.77 -6.77
N GLU A 442 -29.20 0.27 -7.59
CA GLU A 442 -28.66 1.61 -7.38
C GLU A 442 -29.30 2.26 -6.15
N LEU A 443 -28.51 3.00 -5.37
CA LEU A 443 -28.97 3.78 -4.22
C LEU A 443 -28.68 5.26 -4.49
N HIS A 444 -29.75 6.03 -4.72
CA HIS A 444 -29.70 7.48 -4.77
C HIS A 444 -29.99 8.07 -3.37
N LEU A 445 -29.12 8.94 -2.89
CA LEU A 445 -29.38 9.79 -1.73
C LEU A 445 -29.46 11.25 -2.17
N VAL A 446 -30.59 11.89 -1.88
CA VAL A 446 -30.88 13.32 -2.12
C VAL A 446 -30.67 14.08 -0.79
N PRO A 447 -30.05 15.28 -0.78
CA PRO A 447 -29.78 15.99 0.47
C PRO A 447 -31.02 16.74 0.99
N ALA A 448 -31.23 16.68 2.31
CA ALA A 448 -32.30 17.36 3.02
C ALA A 448 -31.99 18.86 3.23
N ARG A 449 -33.03 19.69 3.07
CA ARG A 449 -33.01 21.15 3.29
C ARG A 449 -32.90 21.51 4.78
N ARG A 450 -32.18 22.60 5.09
CA ARG A 450 -32.18 23.30 6.39
C ARG A 450 -33.20 24.42 6.42
N SER A 451 -33.66 24.73 7.65
CA SER A 451 -34.27 25.99 8.08
C SER A 451 -34.01 26.20 9.60
N PRO A 452 -34.10 27.44 10.13
CA PRO A 452 -33.02 28.00 10.98
C PRO A 452 -33.45 28.49 12.38
N GLY A 453 -32.44 28.89 13.18
CA GLY A 453 -32.56 29.79 14.34
C GLY A 453 -32.12 29.16 15.68
N GLU A 454 -31.10 29.68 16.34
CA GLU A 454 -31.21 30.77 17.34
C GLU A 454 -29.85 31.03 18.04
N ASP A 455 -29.72 32.28 18.49
CA ASP A 455 -28.57 32.93 19.11
C ASP A 455 -28.14 32.34 20.46
N GLY A 456 -26.87 32.58 20.81
CA GLY A 456 -26.36 32.34 22.16
C GLY A 456 -24.87 32.66 22.30
N SER A 457 -24.55 33.93 22.51
CA SER A 457 -23.26 34.41 23.04
C SER A 457 -22.93 33.74 24.38
N VAL A 458 -21.64 33.55 24.71
CA VAL A 458 -20.99 34.03 25.96
C VAL A 458 -19.57 33.46 26.19
N HIS A 459 -18.65 34.41 26.42
CA HIS A 459 -17.41 34.46 27.21
C HIS A 459 -16.18 33.54 27.00
N HIS A 460 -15.06 34.26 26.82
CA HIS A 460 -13.67 33.91 27.13
C HIS A 460 -13.46 33.39 28.56
N GLY A 461 -12.60 32.38 28.67
CA GLY A 461 -11.94 32.00 29.92
C GLY A 461 -10.68 31.19 29.61
N GLU A 462 -9.52 31.84 29.74
CA GLU A 462 -8.22 31.19 29.91
C GLU A 462 -8.18 30.41 31.24
N LEU A 463 -7.35 29.36 31.28
CA LEU A 463 -6.70 28.66 32.42
C LEU A 463 -6.59 27.16 32.03
N ALA A 464 -5.54 26.39 32.30
CA ALA A 464 -4.20 26.61 32.79
C ALA A 464 -3.37 25.38 32.35
N ARG A 465 -2.06 25.57 32.17
CA ARG A 465 -1.09 24.50 31.89
C ARG A 465 -0.93 23.61 33.13
N GLY A 466 -1.25 22.32 33.00
CA GLY A 466 -0.94 21.28 34.00
C GLY A 466 0.17 20.36 33.49
N ALA A 467 1.38 20.52 34.04
CA ALA A 467 2.48 19.58 33.88
C ALA A 467 2.23 18.35 34.77
N ILE A 468 2.38 17.14 34.20
CA ILE A 468 2.39 15.89 34.97
C ILE A 468 3.81 15.35 34.95
N THR A 469 4.47 15.45 36.10
CA THR A 469 5.67 14.72 36.48
C THR A 469 5.29 13.29 36.86
N VAL A 470 5.95 12.29 36.26
CA VAL A 470 5.87 10.89 36.72
C VAL A 470 7.21 10.53 37.36
N SER A 471 7.16 10.30 38.67
CA SER A 471 8.24 9.78 39.49
C SER A 471 8.45 8.29 39.24
N GLY A 472 9.72 7.88 39.12
CA GLY A 472 10.09 6.48 38.97
C GLY A 472 9.93 5.68 40.26
N SER A 473 9.58 4.40 40.13
CA SER A 473 10.01 3.39 41.10
C SER A 473 10.14 1.99 40.48
N ARG A 474 11.34 1.43 40.68
CA ARG A 474 11.72 0.03 40.90
C ARG A 474 11.46 -1.03 39.82
N ALA A 475 12.59 -1.41 39.22
CA ALA A 475 12.86 -2.70 38.61
C ALA A 475 12.70 -3.89 39.57
N HIS A 476 12.17 -5.02 39.06
CA HIS A 476 12.57 -6.36 39.48
C HIS A 476 12.45 -7.38 38.34
N ARG A 477 13.61 -7.96 38.02
CA ARG A 477 13.95 -9.26 37.41
C ARG A 477 12.80 -10.23 37.07
N VAL A 478 12.72 -10.62 35.80
CA VAL A 478 12.59 -12.03 35.36
C VAL A 478 13.34 -12.22 34.03
N ARG A 479 14.58 -12.68 34.09
CA ARG A 479 15.28 -13.43 33.03
C ARG A 479 15.82 -14.69 33.72
N ASP A 480 15.50 -15.85 33.16
CA ASP A 480 16.27 -17.12 33.20
C ASP A 480 15.36 -18.34 33.11
N ARG A 481 14.91 -18.69 31.89
CA ARG A 481 14.56 -20.08 31.51
C ARG A 481 14.21 -20.22 30.02
N ALA A 482 15.18 -19.98 29.12
CA ALA A 482 15.04 -20.40 27.71
C ALA A 482 16.39 -20.58 26.99
N ALA A 483 17.47 -20.83 27.73
CA ALA A 483 18.79 -21.13 27.16
C ALA A 483 19.27 -22.45 27.78
N ARG A 484 18.82 -23.57 27.19
CA ARG A 484 19.36 -24.93 27.31
C ARG A 484 18.34 -25.88 26.68
N HIS A 485 18.39 -26.03 25.36
CA HIS A 485 18.08 -27.22 24.58
C HIS A 485 18.01 -26.79 23.12
N ASP A 486 19.14 -26.92 22.42
CA ASP A 486 19.23 -27.40 21.02
C ASP A 486 20.64 -27.14 20.49
N GLU A 487 21.60 -27.82 21.10
CA GLU A 487 22.85 -28.21 20.44
C GLU A 487 22.88 -29.73 20.45
N ALA A 488 22.49 -30.35 19.34
CA ALA A 488 23.04 -31.60 18.81
C ALA A 488 22.08 -32.22 17.78
N ARG A 489 22.50 -32.21 16.51
CA ARG A 489 22.50 -33.32 15.53
C ARG A 489 22.22 -32.82 14.12
N TRP A 490 23.27 -32.44 13.42
CA TRP A 490 23.36 -32.54 11.97
C TRP A 490 24.69 -33.24 11.66
N ALA A 491 24.62 -34.52 11.32
CA ALA A 491 25.70 -35.26 10.68
C ALA A 491 25.14 -35.81 9.35
N PRO A 492 25.88 -35.73 8.24
CA PRO A 492 25.43 -36.22 6.95
C PRO A 492 25.68 -37.73 6.84
N ASP A 493 24.68 -38.49 6.40
CA ASP A 493 24.86 -39.87 5.95
C ASP A 493 25.44 -39.86 4.53
N GLU A 494 26.73 -40.17 4.42
CA GLU A 494 27.34 -40.77 3.24
C GLU A 494 27.11 -42.28 3.31
N ASN A 495 26.57 -42.88 2.26
CA ASN A 495 26.67 -44.32 2.07
C ASN A 495 26.80 -44.62 0.57
N ASP A 496 28.02 -44.96 0.17
CA ASP A 496 28.30 -45.66 -1.08
C ASP A 496 29.31 -46.78 -0.78
N SER A 497 28.83 -48.02 -0.92
CA SER A 497 29.54 -49.27 -1.28
C SER A 497 30.94 -49.56 -0.72
N ALA A 498 31.03 -50.57 0.17
CA ALA A 498 31.72 -51.87 -0.03
C ALA A 498 31.93 -52.59 1.31
#